data_AF-A0AAV0W2J6-F1
#
_entry.id   AF-A0AAV0W2J6-F1
#
_cell.length_a   1.000
_cell.length_b   1.000
_cell.length_c   1.000
_cell.angle_alpha   90.00
_cell.angle_beta   90.00
_cell.angle_gamma   90.00
#
_symmetry.space_group_name_H-M   'P 1'
#
loop_
_entity.id
_entity.type
_entity.pdbx_description
1 polymer ?
#
loop_
_entity_poly.entity_id
_entity_poly.type
_entity_poly.pdbx_seq_one_letter_code
_entity_poly.pdbx_strand_id
1 'polypeptide(L)' 'MPDNINSAVNNPTKIVQTAAWSATNTNLPPHKYNPIPEQIRVMIVEKRRARALYKRTRLPFHKQNYNRLANSLKKSDR' A
#
# COMPACT_ATOMS: atom_id res chain seq x y z
N MET A 1 -13.90 20.81 -45.71
CA MET A 1 -14.59 19.59 -45.24
C MET A 1 -13.93 19.13 -43.94
N PRO A 2 -14.47 19.50 -42.78
CA PRO A 2 -13.89 19.20 -41.46
C PRO A 2 -13.92 17.71 -41.08
N ASP A 3 -14.64 16.89 -41.84
CA ASP A 3 -14.88 15.47 -41.56
C ASP A 3 -13.61 14.58 -41.65
N ASN A 4 -12.63 14.99 -42.46
CA ASN A 4 -11.39 14.22 -42.64
C ASN A 4 -10.49 14.27 -41.39
N ILE A 5 -10.45 15.43 -40.71
CA ILE A 5 -9.66 15.58 -39.48
C ILE A 5 -10.29 14.76 -38.35
N ASN A 6 -11.62 14.87 -38.18
CA ASN A 6 -12.36 14.11 -37.17
C ASN A 6 -12.26 12.59 -37.39
N SER A 7 -12.28 12.14 -38.65
CA SER A 7 -12.07 10.73 -38.99
C SER A 7 -10.63 10.27 -38.67
N ALA A 8 -9.63 11.11 -38.96
CA ALA A 8 -8.23 10.80 -38.70
C ALA A 8 -7.89 10.69 -37.20
N VAL A 9 -8.54 11.48 -36.32
CA VAL A 9 -8.36 11.35 -34.86
C VAL A 9 -9.13 10.17 -34.25
N ASN A 10 -10.21 9.71 -34.86
CA ASN A 10 -10.98 8.59 -34.33
C ASN A 10 -10.21 7.26 -34.33
N ASN A 11 -9.37 7.03 -35.34
CA ASN A 11 -8.58 5.81 -35.45
C ASN A 11 -7.56 5.63 -34.31
N PRO A 12 -6.66 6.59 -34.01
CA PRO A 12 -5.73 6.45 -32.89
C PRO A 12 -6.47 6.39 -31.55
N THR A 13 -7.55 7.16 -31.36
CA THR A 13 -8.36 7.11 -30.13
C THR A 13 -8.94 5.72 -29.91
N LYS A 14 -9.47 5.08 -30.96
CA LYS A 14 -10.01 3.73 -30.89
C LYS A 14 -8.93 2.70 -30.56
N ILE A 15 -7.73 2.83 -31.14
CA ILE A 15 -6.60 1.94 -30.84
C ILE A 15 -6.18 2.07 -29.37
N VAL A 16 -6.05 3.29 -28.86
CA VAL A 16 -5.68 3.54 -27.46
C VAL A 16 -6.75 3.02 -26.50
N GLN A 17 -8.04 3.25 -26.78
CA GLN A 17 -9.13 2.73 -25.96
C GLN A 17 -9.17 1.20 -25.96
N THR A 18 -8.99 0.59 -27.13
CA THR A 18 -8.99 -0.87 -27.27
C THR A 18 -7.82 -1.49 -26.51
N ALA A 19 -6.63 -0.90 -26.63
CA ALA A 19 -5.44 -1.32 -25.89
C ALA A 19 -5.63 -1.16 -24.37
N ALA A 20 -6.18 -0.02 -23.93
CA ALA A 20 -6.45 0.24 -22.52
C ALA A 20 -7.44 -0.76 -21.92
N TRP A 21 -8.55 -1.05 -22.60
CA TRP A 21 -9.53 -2.05 -22.14
C TRP A 21 -8.96 -3.47 -22.15
N SER A 22 -8.14 -3.81 -23.15
CA SER A 22 -7.49 -5.13 -23.24
C SER A 22 -6.44 -5.32 -22.14
N ALA A 23 -5.74 -4.25 -21.74
CA ALA A 23 -4.76 -4.27 -20.66
C ALA A 23 -5.38 -4.21 -19.26
N THR A 24 -6.61 -3.69 -19.14
CA THR A 24 -7.31 -3.60 -17.86
C THR A 24 -7.82 -4.98 -17.48
N ASN A 25 -7.12 -5.64 -16.57
CA ASN A 25 -7.52 -6.94 -16.05
C ASN A 25 -8.64 -6.75 -15.01
N THR A 26 -9.88 -6.58 -15.48
CA THR A 26 -11.08 -6.34 -14.64
C THR A 26 -11.41 -7.53 -13.73
N ASN A 27 -10.85 -8.70 -14.00
CA ASN A 27 -11.06 -9.94 -13.25
C ASN A 27 -9.90 -10.24 -12.28
N LEU A 28 -9.38 -9.23 -11.58
CA LEU A 28 -8.54 -9.52 -10.44
C LEU A 28 -9.41 -10.21 -9.38
N PRO A 29 -9.06 -11.43 -8.92
CA PRO A 29 -9.78 -12.03 -7.82
C PRO A 29 -9.71 -11.06 -6.64
N PRO A 30 -10.79 -10.92 -5.85
CA PRO A 30 -10.78 -10.06 -4.68
C PRO A 30 -9.56 -10.41 -3.85
N HIS A 31 -8.73 -9.41 -3.57
CA HIS A 31 -7.50 -9.60 -2.82
C HIS A 31 -7.85 -10.33 -1.53
N LYS A 32 -7.43 -11.59 -1.40
CA LYS A 32 -7.63 -12.40 -0.19
C LYS A 32 -6.76 -11.79 0.89
N TYR A 33 -7.28 -10.78 1.58
CA TYR A 33 -6.66 -10.25 2.78
C TYR A 33 -6.82 -11.30 3.86
N ASN A 34 -5.76 -12.06 4.13
CA ASN A 34 -5.69 -12.81 5.37
C ASN A 34 -5.55 -11.76 6.49
N PRO A 35 -6.55 -11.61 7.37
CA PRO A 35 -6.45 -10.62 8.44
C PRO A 35 -5.26 -10.98 9.31
N ILE A 36 -4.38 -10.01 9.53
CA ILE A 36 -3.26 -10.14 10.46
C ILE A 36 -3.84 -10.53 11.83
N PRO A 37 -3.25 -11.52 12.54
CA PRO A 37 -3.71 -11.91 13.86
C PRO A 37 -3.80 -10.71 14.81
N GLU A 38 -4.84 -10.67 15.64
CA GLU A 38 -5.13 -9.51 16.50
C GLU A 38 -3.94 -9.09 17.36
N GLN A 39 -3.21 -10.07 17.90
CA GLN A 39 -2.00 -9.84 18.69
C GLN A 39 -0.94 -9.02 17.93
N ILE A 40 -0.72 -9.33 16.66
CA ILE A 40 0.26 -8.63 15.82
C ILE A 40 -0.23 -7.21 15.52
N ARG A 41 -1.54 -7.01 15.33
CA ARG A 41 -2.13 -5.66 15.14
C ARG A 41 -1.87 -4.78 16.36
N VAL A 42 -2.11 -5.31 17.56
CA VAL A 42 -1.84 -4.63 18.83
C VAL A 42 -0.35 -4.27 18.95
N MET A 43 0.55 -5.22 18.66
CA MET A 43 2.01 -4.97 18.71
C MET A 43 2.46 -3.89 17.72
N ILE A 44 1.87 -3.83 16.52
CA ILE A 44 2.14 -2.79 15.52
C ILE A 44 1.72 -1.42 16.05
N VAL A 45 0.53 -1.32 16.64
CA VAL A 45 0.01 -0.06 17.21
C VAL A 45 0.92 0.42 18.35
N GLU A 46 1.27 -0.46 19.28
CA GLU A 46 2.15 -0.12 20.41
C GLU A 46 3.55 0.31 19.96
N LYS A 47 4.15 -0.40 19.00
CA LYS A 47 5.44 0.02 18.41
C LYS A 47 5.34 1.41 17.78
N ARG A 48 4.26 1.71 17.05
CA ARG A 48 4.05 3.02 16.40
C ARG A 48 3.93 4.13 17.46
N ARG A 49 3.20 3.88 18.55
CA ARG A 49 3.10 4.78 19.71
C ARG A 49 4.46 5.03 20.35
N ALA A 50 5.23 3.98 20.65
CA ALA A 50 6.57 4.09 21.22
C ALA A 50 7.54 4.85 20.30
N ARG A 51 7.45 4.66 18.97
CA ARG A 51 8.24 5.43 18.00
C ARG A 51 7.88 6.91 18.02
N ALA A 52 6.60 7.26 18.07
CA ALA A 52 6.16 8.64 18.14
C ALA A 52 6.67 9.31 19.44
N LEU A 53 6.61 8.60 20.56
CA LEU A 53 7.14 9.07 21.83
C LEU A 53 8.65 9.30 21.76
N TYR A 54 9.43 8.34 21.26
CA TYR A 54 10.88 8.51 21.08
C TYR A 54 11.21 9.65 20.11
N LYS A 55 10.44 9.83 19.03
CA LYS A 55 10.63 10.95 18.11
C LYS A 55 10.50 12.30 18.80
N ARG A 56 9.53 12.44 19.70
CA ARG A 56 9.28 13.69 20.45
C ARG A 56 10.33 13.95 21.53
N THR A 57 10.69 12.92 22.28
CA THR A 57 11.48 13.04 23.51
C THR A 57 12.97 12.84 23.31
N ARG A 58 13.37 12.03 22.31
CA ARG A 58 14.74 11.59 22.02
C ARG A 58 15.45 10.88 23.20
N LEU A 59 14.74 10.49 24.25
CA LEU A 59 15.34 9.85 25.42
C LEU A 59 15.77 8.40 25.13
N PRO A 60 16.94 7.97 25.64
CA PRO A 60 17.43 6.60 25.48
C PRO A 60 16.46 5.53 25.98
N PHE A 61 15.77 5.79 27.10
CA PHE A 61 14.76 4.88 27.65
C PHE A 61 13.62 4.59 26.65
N HIS A 62 13.09 5.63 26.00
CA HIS A 62 12.05 5.47 24.98
C HIS A 62 12.57 4.77 23.72
N LYS A 63 13.84 4.97 23.35
CA LYS A 63 14.50 4.22 22.27
C LYS A 63 14.56 2.73 22.60
N GLN A 64 14.94 2.38 23.83
CA GLN A 64 14.97 0.99 24.28
C GLN A 64 13.57 0.35 24.21
N ASN A 65 12.53 1.05 24.68
CA ASN A 65 11.16 0.56 24.60
C ASN A 65 10.71 0.30 23.14
N TYR A 66 10.93 1.28 22.25
CA TYR A 66 10.65 1.12 20.81
C TYR A 66 11.40 -0.09 20.20
N ASN A 67 12.68 -0.25 20.53
CA ASN A 67 13.49 -1.37 20.02
C ASN A 67 13.02 -2.73 20.54
N ARG A 68 12.62 -2.81 21.82
CA ARG A 68 12.04 -4.03 22.41
C ARG A 68 10.78 -4.46 21.65
N LEU A 69 9.86 -3.53 21.41
CA LEU A 69 8.64 -3.78 20.64
C LEU A 69 8.94 -4.18 19.19
N ALA A 70 9.91 -3.53 18.55
CA ALA A 70 10.34 -3.88 17.20
C ALA A 70 10.94 -5.31 17.12
N ASN A 71 11.75 -5.70 18.10
CA ASN A 71 12.32 -7.04 18.16
C ASN A 71 11.28 -8.11 18.47
N SER A 72 10.31 -7.82 19.35
CA SER A 72 9.21 -8.74 19.62
C SER A 72 8.38 -9.00 18.36
N LEU A 73 8.11 -7.96 17.56
CA LEU A 73 7.36 -8.09 16.32
C LEU A 73 8.11 -8.91 15.25
N LYS A 74 9.45 -8.78 15.20
CA LYS A 74 10.27 -9.62 14.31
C LYS A 74 10.26 -11.09 14.70
N LYS A 75 10.12 -11.39 15.99
CA LYS A 75 10.03 -12.76 16.50
C LYS A 75 8.68 -13.41 16.21
N SER A 76 7.60 -12.63 16.18
CA SER A 76 6.26 -13.12 15.91
C SER A 76 5.97 -13.36 14.42
N ASP A 77 6.89 -12.96 13.54
CA ASP A 77 6.82 -13.15 12.08
C ASP A 77 7.72 -14.31 11.60
N ARG A 78 8.48 -14.94 12.51
CA ARG A 78 9.27 -16.15 12.25
C ARG A 78 8.48 -17.39 12.66
#